data_AF-X0VR82-F1
#
_entry.id   AF-X0VR82-F1
#
_cell.length_a   1.000
_cell.length_b   1.000
_cell.length_c   1.000
_cell.angle_alpha   90.00
_cell.angle_beta   90.00
_cell.angle_gamma   90.00
#
_symmetry.space_group_name_H-M   'P 1'
#
loop_
_entity.id
_entity.type
_entity.pdbx_description
1 polymer ?
#
loop_
_entity_poly.entity_id
_entity_poly.type
_entity_poly.pdbx_seq_one_letter_code
_entity_poly.pdbx_strand_id
1 'polypeptide(L)'
;MKYKVLQFMPYIGKEEYRATKECFDTTWITEGPKAQTFDKKLKKFINVKYGVFAPNGTLALYLGLRALGITKGDEVIVPDCTFIASANAV
;
A
#
# COMPACT_ATOMS: atom_id res chain seq x y z
N MET A 1 19.46 -1.54 33.30
CA MET A 1 18.97 -1.14 31.97
C MET A 1 17.46 -0.94 32.04
N LYS A 2 16.95 0.30 32.08
CA LYS A 2 15.52 0.57 32.36
C LYS A 2 14.73 1.19 31.19
N TYR A 3 15.33 1.30 30.00
CA TYR A 3 14.66 1.82 28.80
C TYR A 3 14.78 0.81 27.67
N LYS A 4 13.63 0.36 27.17
CA LYS A 4 13.51 -0.46 25.96
C LYS A 4 13.20 0.48 24.81
N VAL A 5 14.18 0.69 23.92
CA VAL A 5 13.97 1.46 22.68
C VAL A 5 13.46 0.47 21.64
N LEU A 6 12.30 0.76 21.04
CA LEU A 6 11.74 -0.06 19.98
C LEU A 6 12.40 0.30 18.65
N GLN A 7 12.62 -0.70 17.79
CA GLN A 7 13.13 -0.51 16.44
C GLN A 7 12.13 0.26 15.55
N PHE A 8 10.83 0.06 15.78
CA PHE A 8 9.75 0.73 15.06
C PHE A 8 8.53 0.91 15.97
N MET A 9 7.87 2.06 15.86
CA MET A 9 6.57 2.36 16.46
C MET A 9 5.80 3.27 15.50
N PRO A 10 4.58 2.91 15.06
CA PRO A 10 3.79 3.78 14.19
C PRO A 10 3.36 5.05 14.95
N TYR A 11 3.39 6.18 14.26
CA TYR A 11 2.84 7.43 14.78
C TYR A 11 1.36 7.52 14.39
N ILE A 12 0.47 7.34 15.37
CA ILE A 12 -0.98 7.35 15.18
C ILE A 12 -1.58 8.33 16.18
N GLY A 13 -2.28 9.35 15.67
CA GLY A 13 -2.87 10.43 16.46
C GLY A 13 -4.40 10.39 16.50
N LYS A 14 -4.97 11.49 17.00
CA LYS A 14 -6.43 11.67 17.07
C LYS A 14 -7.07 11.76 15.69
N GLU A 15 -6.35 12.23 14.67
CA GLU A 15 -6.88 12.38 13.32
C GLU A 15 -7.09 11.02 12.64
N GLU A 16 -6.12 10.10 12.75
CA GLU A 16 -6.27 8.73 12.25
C GLU A 16 -7.44 8.02 12.94
N TYR A 17 -7.56 8.17 14.27
CA TYR A 17 -8.68 7.60 15.02
C TYR A 17 -10.04 8.12 14.54
N ARG A 18 -10.19 9.44 14.37
CA ARG A 18 -11.44 10.03 13.85
C ARG A 18 -11.75 9.54 12.44
N ALA A 19 -10.73 9.51 11.56
CA ALA A 19 -10.88 9.07 10.20
C ALA A 19 -11.39 7.62 10.12
N THR A 20 -10.88 6.73 10.98
CA THR A 20 -11.34 5.34 11.12
C THR A 20 -12.73 5.26 11.75
N LYS A 21 -13.00 6.00 12.83
CA LYS A 21 -14.32 6.02 13.50
C LYS A 21 -15.45 6.37 12.54
N GLU A 22 -15.24 7.38 11.69
CA GLU A 22 -16.22 7.79 10.68
C GLU A 22 -16.60 6.66 9.70
N CYS A 23 -15.67 5.73 9.38
CA CYS A 23 -16.00 4.55 8.57
C CYS A 23 -17.00 3.63 9.29
N PHE A 24 -16.85 3.46 10.61
CA PHE A 24 -17.78 2.68 11.42
C PHE A 24 -19.13 3.38 11.59
N ASP A 25 -19.13 4.70 11.85
CA ASP A 25 -20.35 5.48 12.00
C ASP A 25 -21.22 5.45 10.73
N THR A 26 -20.58 5.40 9.55
CA THR A 26 -21.25 5.33 8.23
C THR A 26 -21.51 3.90 7.76
N THR A 27 -21.09 2.88 8.54
CA THR A 27 -21.11 1.45 8.20
C THR A 27 -20.32 1.04 6.96
N TRP A 28 -19.57 1.97 6.36
CA TRP A 28 -18.75 1.71 5.18
C TRP A 28 -17.32 1.35 5.57
N ILE A 29 -17.11 0.08 5.93
CA ILE A 29 -15.82 -0.43 6.44
C ILE A 29 -14.90 -1.02 5.36
N THR A 30 -15.38 -1.17 4.12
CA THR A 30 -14.62 -1.67 2.97
C THR A 30 -14.29 -0.54 2.00
N GLU A 31 -13.93 -0.86 0.75
CA GLU A 31 -13.61 0.15 -0.27
C GLU A 31 -14.82 1.07 -0.53
N GLY A 32 -14.64 2.37 -0.27
CA GLY A 32 -15.72 3.34 -0.22
C GLY A 32 -15.29 4.79 -0.46
N PRO A 33 -16.16 5.77 -0.13
CA PRO A 33 -15.92 7.19 -0.41
C PRO A 33 -14.59 7.72 0.16
N LYS A 34 -14.18 7.24 1.34
CA LYS A 34 -12.88 7.58 1.95
C LYS A 34 -11.70 7.02 1.17
N ALA A 35 -11.78 5.77 0.70
CA ALA A 35 -10.76 5.18 -0.16
C ALA A 35 -10.63 5.94 -1.48
N GLN A 36 -11.75 6.31 -2.12
CA GLN A 36 -11.75 7.11 -3.35
C GLN A 36 -11.14 8.51 -3.13
N THR A 37 -11.41 9.13 -1.98
CA THR A 37 -10.83 10.43 -1.63
C THR A 37 -9.32 10.30 -1.41
N PHE A 38 -8.88 9.27 -0.70
CA PHE A 38 -7.46 8.96 -0.52
C PHE A 38 -6.76 8.72 -1.86
N ASP A 39 -7.38 7.99 -2.78
CA ASP A 39 -6.87 7.70 -4.13
C ASP A 39 -6.64 8.97 -4.95
N LYS A 40 -7.64 9.84 -5.00
CA LYS A 40 -7.51 11.15 -5.67
C LYS A 40 -6.39 11.98 -5.07
N LYS A 41 -6.28 12.02 -3.73
CA LYS A 41 -5.23 12.77 -3.03
C LYS A 41 -3.85 12.17 -3.28
N LEU A 42 -3.71 10.84 -3.22
CA LEU A 42 -2.44 10.17 -3.42
C LEU A 42 -1.93 10.35 -4.85
N LYS A 43 -2.79 10.14 -5.86
CA LYS A 43 -2.41 10.36 -7.27
C LYS A 43 -1.96 11.79 -7.54
N LYS A 44 -2.63 12.78 -6.94
CA LYS A 44 -2.21 14.17 -6.99
C LYS A 44 -0.86 14.38 -6.29
N PHE A 45 -0.66 13.77 -5.12
CA PHE A 45 0.57 13.90 -4.33
C PHE A 45 1.79 13.32 -5.06
N ILE A 46 1.67 12.15 -5.68
CA ILE A 46 2.75 11.51 -6.44
C ILE A 46 2.82 11.94 -7.92
N ASN A 47 1.96 12.88 -8.34
CA ASN A 47 1.89 13.44 -9.69
C ASN A 47 1.70 12.39 -10.81
N VAL A 48 0.68 11.53 -10.67
CA VAL A 48 0.29 10.55 -11.71
C VAL A 48 -1.14 10.73 -12.16
N LYS A 49 -1.41 10.46 -13.44
CA LYS A 49 -2.76 10.54 -14.03
C LYS A 49 -3.64 9.35 -13.64
N TYR A 50 -3.05 8.15 -13.53
CA TYR A 50 -3.74 6.90 -13.24
C TYR A 50 -3.00 6.13 -12.14
N GLY A 51 -3.74 5.28 -11.44
CA GLY A 51 -3.25 4.44 -10.36
C GLY A 51 -4.39 3.61 -9.78
N VAL A 52 -4.04 2.46 -9.22
CA VAL A 52 -4.97 1.54 -8.55
C VAL A 52 -4.39 1.20 -7.18
N PHE A 53 -5.23 1.17 -6.15
CA PHE A 53 -4.81 0.72 -4.83
C PHE A 53 -4.75 -0.80 -4.75
N ALA A 54 -3.67 -1.29 -4.16
CA ALA A 54 -3.56 -2.67 -3.72
C ALA A 54 -3.57 -2.73 -2.18
N PRO A 55 -4.01 -3.84 -1.58
CA PRO A 55 -4.01 -4.01 -0.12
C PRO A 55 -2.62 -3.89 0.53
N ASN A 56 -1.54 -4.15 -0.21
CA ASN A 56 -0.15 -4.02 0.23
C ASN A 56 0.82 -3.88 -0.95
N GLY A 57 2.10 -3.62 -0.66
CA GLY A 57 3.15 -3.44 -1.67
C GLY A 57 3.44 -4.68 -2.52
N THR A 58 3.38 -5.88 -1.95
CA THR A 58 3.60 -7.14 -2.70
C THR A 58 2.55 -7.33 -3.78
N LEU A 59 1.27 -7.14 -3.43
CA LEU A 59 0.17 -7.21 -4.40
C LEU A 59 0.22 -6.09 -5.43
N ALA A 60 0.70 -4.88 -5.05
CA ALA A 60 0.90 -3.80 -6.01
C ALA A 60 1.92 -4.19 -7.08
N LEU A 61 3.06 -4.77 -6.68
CA LEU A 61 4.08 -5.27 -7.61
C LEU A 61 3.54 -6.39 -8.49
N TYR A 62 2.91 -7.40 -7.88
CA TYR A 62 2.33 -8.53 -8.59
C TYR A 62 1.30 -8.07 -9.65
N LEU A 63 0.35 -7.20 -9.27
CA LEU A 63 -0.65 -6.68 -10.21
C LEU A 63 0.00 -5.86 -11.34
N GLY A 64 1.05 -5.10 -11.05
CA GLY A 64 1.82 -4.37 -12.05
C GLY A 64 2.45 -5.31 -13.09
N LEU A 65 3.11 -6.38 -12.64
CA LEU A 65 3.73 -7.37 -13.52
C LEU A 65 2.69 -8.11 -14.36
N ARG A 66 1.54 -8.48 -13.77
CA ARG A 66 0.42 -9.07 -14.51
C ARG A 66 -0.18 -8.11 -15.54
N ALA A 67 -0.26 -6.83 -15.24
CA ALA A 67 -0.73 -5.81 -16.17
C ALA A 67 0.24 -5.58 -17.35
N LEU A 68 1.54 -5.81 -17.13
CA LEU A 68 2.57 -5.80 -18.18
C LEU A 68 2.57 -7.06 -19.05
N GLY A 69 1.78 -8.08 -18.70
CA GLY A 69 1.70 -9.34 -19.44
C GLY A 69 2.79 -10.35 -19.10
N ILE A 70 3.56 -10.13 -18.03
CA ILE A 70 4.58 -11.07 -17.56
C ILE A 70 3.93 -12.41 -17.21
N THR A 71 4.51 -13.48 -17.73
CA THR A 71 4.02 -14.85 -17.60
C THR A 71 5.15 -15.83 -17.31
N LYS A 72 4.78 -17.09 -17.11
CA LYS A 72 5.73 -18.18 -16.91
C LYS A 72 6.69 -18.27 -18.10
N GLY A 73 7.98 -18.22 -17.81
CA GLY A 73 9.04 -18.29 -18.81
C GLY A 73 9.70 -16.94 -19.11
N ASP A 74 9.10 -15.84 -18.69
CA ASP A 74 9.73 -14.52 -18.74
C ASP A 74 10.73 -14.33 -17.60
N GLU A 75 11.72 -13.48 -17.82
CA GLU A 75 12.74 -13.14 -16.83
C GLU A 75 12.59 -11.69 -16.38
N VAL A 76 12.68 -11.46 -15.07
CA VAL A 76 12.63 -10.12 -14.45
C VAL A 76 13.88 -9.93 -13.61
N ILE A 77 14.64 -8.87 -13.89
CA ILE A 77 15.85 -8.54 -13.13
C ILE A 77 15.44 -7.93 -11.78
N VAL A 78 15.93 -8.53 -10.69
CA VAL A 78 15.71 -8.06 -9.32
C VAL A 78 17.07 -7.88 -8.62
N PRO A 79 17.30 -6.79 -7.86
CA PRO A 79 18.52 -6.65 -7.06
C PRO A 79 18.65 -7.76 -6.02
N ASP A 80 19.86 -8.27 -5.81
CA ASP A 80 20.15 -9.28 -4.77
C ASP A 80 19.89 -8.73 -3.36
N CYS A 81 20.24 -7.47 -3.10
CA CYS A 81 19.99 -6.80 -1.83
C CYS A 81 18.71 -5.95 -1.88
N THR A 82 17.56 -6.58 -1.64
CA THR A 82 16.23 -5.93 -1.56
C THR A 82 15.33 -6.64 -0.53
N PHE A 83 14.12 -6.13 -0.30
CA PHE A 83 13.10 -6.86 0.44
C PHE A 83 12.48 -7.98 -0.41
N ILE A 84 12.24 -9.15 0.19
CA ILE A 84 11.82 -10.38 -0.53
C ILE A 84 10.55 -10.21 -1.39
N ALA A 85 9.69 -9.24 -1.07
CA ALA A 85 8.50 -8.95 -1.87
C ALA A 85 8.81 -8.64 -3.34
N SER A 86 9.99 -8.08 -3.66
CA SER A 86 10.40 -7.82 -5.04
C SER A 86 10.53 -9.11 -5.86
N ALA A 87 11.18 -10.14 -5.30
CA ALA A 87 11.35 -11.42 -5.98
C ALA A 87 10.06 -12.26 -5.96
N ASN A 88 9.31 -12.26 -4.84
CA ASN A 88 8.07 -13.01 -4.72
C ASN A 88 6.93 -12.51 -5.60
N ALA A 89 7.02 -11.27 -6.11
CA ALA A 89 6.00 -10.70 -6.98
C ALA A 89 6.12 -11.15 -8.44
N VAL A 90 7.31 -11.62 -8.84
CA VAL A 90 7.61 -12.19 -10.17
C VAL A 90 7.03 -13.58 -10.28
#